data_AF-A0A5C6TY90-F1
#
_entry.id   AF-A0A5C6TY90-F1
#
_cell.length_a   1.000
_cell.length_b   1.000
_cell.length_c   1.000
_cell.angle_alpha   90.00
_cell.angle_beta   90.00
_cell.angle_gamma   90.00
#
_symmetry.space_group_name_H-M   'P 1'
#
loop_
_entity.id
_entity.type
_entity.pdbx_description
1 polymer ?
#
loop_
_entity_poly.entity_id
_entity_poly.type
_entity_poly.pdbx_seq_one_letter_code
_entity_poly.pdbx_strand_id
1 'polypeptide(L)' 'MPLFWKPYKSDVTSFLDQLKAARPTLEQEQQAGRALLWDKPVDRDAQAEYREARVPQQPCVPDQRPLSPHGR' A
#
# COMPACT_ATOMS: atom_id res chain seq x y z
N MET A 1 -30.13 -22.24 16.74
CA MET A 1 -29.27 -23.05 15.84
C MET A 1 -27.86 -22.53 15.98
N PRO A 2 -26.88 -23.29 16.51
CA PRO A 2 -25.52 -22.79 16.55
C PRO A 2 -24.97 -22.85 15.12
N LEU A 3 -24.72 -21.70 14.51
CA LEU A 3 -24.01 -21.60 13.24
C LEU A 3 -22.55 -22.01 13.52
N PHE A 4 -22.24 -23.28 13.27
CA PHE A 4 -20.88 -23.82 13.30
C PHE A 4 -20.11 -23.29 12.08
N TRP A 5 -19.77 -22.00 12.11
CA TRP A 5 -18.69 -21.45 11.30
C TRP A 5 -17.42 -22.16 11.74
N LYS A 6 -16.80 -22.94 10.86
CA LYS A 6 -15.40 -23.33 11.04
C LYS A 6 -14.57 -22.12 10.59
N PRO A 7 -13.59 -21.65 11.37
CA PRO A 7 -12.70 -20.60 10.92
C PRO A 7 -12.00 -21.08 9.64
N TYR A 8 -12.35 -20.46 8.52
CA TYR A 8 -11.67 -20.72 7.25
C TYR A 8 -10.31 -20.03 7.30
N LYS A 9 -9.26 -20.80 7.00
CA LYS A 9 -7.91 -20.29 6.80
C LYS A 9 -7.55 -20.49 5.34
N SER A 10 -7.16 -19.41 4.66
CA SER A 10 -6.74 -19.51 3.26
C SER A 10 -5.40 -20.22 3.14
N ASP A 11 -5.13 -20.76 1.95
CA ASP A 11 -3.84 -21.36 1.63
C ASP A 11 -2.70 -20.34 1.78
N VAL A 12 -2.97 -19.07 1.43
CA VAL A 12 -2.02 -17.97 1.58
C VAL A 12 -1.67 -17.74 3.06
N THR A 13 -2.66 -17.71 3.96
CA THR A 13 -2.38 -17.57 5.39
C THR A 13 -1.58 -18.77 5.91
N SER A 14 -1.91 -19.98 5.49
CA SER A 14 -1.16 -21.19 5.87
C SER A 14 0.28 -21.18 5.37
N PHE A 15 0.50 -20.69 4.15
CA PHE A 15 1.84 -20.48 3.59
C PHE A 15 2.64 -19.44 4.37
N LEU A 16 2.04 -18.28 4.69
CA LEU A 16 2.72 -17.23 5.44
C LEU A 16 3.15 -17.69 6.84
N ASP A 17 2.33 -18.48 7.52
CA ASP A 17 2.68 -19.02 8.83
C ASP A 17 3.87 -19.98 8.75
N GLN A 18 3.89 -20.87 7.75
CA GLN A 18 5.02 -21.77 7.51
C GLN A 18 6.29 -20.99 7.14
N LEU A 19 6.17 -19.95 6.32
CA LEU A 19 7.28 -19.10 5.92
C LEU A 19 7.91 -18.40 7.13
N LYS A 20 7.09 -17.81 8.00
CA LYS A 20 7.58 -17.14 9.23
C LYS A 20 8.22 -18.13 10.20
N ALA A 21 7.65 -19.34 10.34
CA ALA A 21 8.24 -20.39 11.18
C ALA A 21 9.60 -20.86 10.64
N ALA A 22 9.74 -20.99 9.32
CA ALA A 22 10.99 -21.40 8.69
C ALA A 22 12.06 -20.29 8.69
N ARG A 23 11.65 -19.01 8.76
CA ARG A 23 12.55 -17.85 8.70
C ARG A 23 12.23 -16.82 9.81
N PRO A 24 12.72 -17.04 11.04
CA PRO A 24 12.45 -16.13 12.15
C PRO A 24 13.06 -14.73 11.96
N THR A 25 14.07 -14.57 11.09
CA THR A 25 14.69 -13.27 10.76
C THR A 25 13.88 -12.43 9.75
N LEU A 26 12.86 -13.03 9.12
CA LEU A 26 12.16 -12.44 7.98
C LEU A 26 11.53 -11.08 8.28
N GLU A 27 10.97 -10.88 9.48
CA GLU A 27 10.38 -9.59 9.88
C GLU A 27 11.44 -8.48 9.95
N GLN A 28 12.62 -8.79 10.47
CA GLN A 28 13.72 -7.82 10.52
C GLN A 28 14.22 -7.46 9.12
N GLU A 29 14.31 -8.44 8.22
CA GLU A 29 14.66 -8.23 6.82
C GLU A 29 13.60 -7.39 6.09
N GLN A 30 12.30 -7.65 6.33
CA GLN A 30 11.21 -6.85 5.78
C GLN A 30 11.25 -5.41 6.29
N GLN A 31 11.49 -5.21 7.59
CA GLN A 31 11.64 -3.88 8.17
C GLN A 31 12.84 -3.14 7.57
N ALA A 32 13.99 -3.81 7.44
CA ALA A 32 15.17 -3.23 6.81
C ALA A 32 14.91 -2.86 5.35
N GLY A 33 14.23 -3.72 4.58
CA GLY A 33 13.85 -3.44 3.20
C GLY A 33 12.89 -2.26 3.07
N ARG A 34 11.88 -2.17 3.96
CA ARG A 34 10.95 -1.03 4.00
C ARG A 34 11.64 0.27 4.38
N ALA A 35 12.61 0.24 5.29
CA ALA A 35 13.38 1.42 5.70
C ALA A 35 14.20 2.06 4.56
N LEU A 36 14.52 1.31 3.50
CA LEU A 36 15.27 1.85 2.37
C LEU A 36 14.49 2.91 1.59
N LEU A 37 13.21 2.68 1.32
CA LEU A 37 12.42 3.53 0.40
C LEU A 37 11.06 3.96 0.95
N TRP A 38 10.53 3.23 1.92
CA TRP A 38 9.14 3.36 2.37
C TRP A 38 9.03 4.06 3.73
N ASP A 39 9.77 3.58 4.72
CA ASP A 39 9.70 4.09 6.10
C ASP A 39 10.64 5.29 6.24
N LYS A 40 10.17 6.44 5.75
CA LYS A 40 10.89 7.71 5.86
C LYS A 40 10.42 8.48 7.10
N PRO A 41 11.34 8.99 7.93
CA PRO A 41 10.98 9.93 8.98
C PRO A 41 10.41 11.20 8.34
N VAL A 42 9.28 11.67 8.86
CA VAL A 42 8.66 12.91 8.44
C VAL A 42 8.93 13.96 9.50
N ASP A 43 9.63 15.02 9.12
CA ASP A 43 9.75 16.21 9.93
C ASP A 43 8.38 16.91 9.99
N ARG A 44 7.83 17.02 11.21
CA ARG A 44 6.47 17.53 11.42
C ARG A 44 6.41 19.05 11.29
N ASP A 45 7.49 19.74 11.62
CA ASP A 45 7.58 21.20 11.54
C ASP A 45 7.68 21.60 10.07
N ALA A 46 8.59 20.96 9.33
CA ALA A 46 8.66 21.13 7.88
C ALA A 46 7.34 20.75 7.18
N GLN A 47 6.67 19.69 7.62
CA GLN A 47 5.35 19.32 7.09
C GLN A 47 4.28 20.39 7.34
N ALA A 48 4.32 21.08 8.48
CA ALA A 48 3.41 22.18 8.77
C ALA A 48 3.68 23.38 7.86
N GLU A 49 4.95 23.78 7.72
CA GLU A 49 5.37 24.87 6.83
C GLU A 49 4.98 24.59 5.38
N TYR A 50 5.17 23.36 4.88
CA TYR A 50 4.74 22.98 3.52
C TYR A 50 3.23 23.07 3.31
N ARG A 51 2.43 22.81 4.35
CA ARG A 51 0.96 22.94 4.27
C ARG A 51 0.55 24.41 4.21
N GLU A 52 1.21 25.27 4.99
CA GLU A 52 0.96 26.71 4.99
C GLU A 52 1.38 27.35 3.66
N ALA A 53 2.49 26.91 3.09
CA ALA A 53 3.01 27.40 1.80
C ALA A 53 2.29 26.80 0.56
N ARG A 54 1.24 26.01 0.74
CA ARG A 54 0.59 25.26 -0.35
C ARG A 54 -0.07 26.22 -1.36
N VAL A 55 0.43 26.21 -2.59
CA VAL A 55 -0.20 26.91 -3.73
C VAL A 55 -1.34 26.06 -4.30
N PRO A 56 -2.53 26.62 -4.55
CA PRO A 56 -3.62 25.91 -5.23
C PRO A 56 -3.17 25.41 -6.61
N GLN A 57 -3.21 24.09 -6.81
CA GLN A 57 -2.93 23.46 -8.11
C GLN A 57 -4.19 23.47 -8.97
N GLN A 58 -4.08 23.84 -10.25
CA GLN A 58 -5.18 23.65 -11.19
C GLN A 58 -5.43 22.15 -11.40
N PRO A 59 -6.69 21.70 -11.55
CA PRO A 59 -6.99 20.29 -11.81
C PRO A 59 -6.25 19.80 -13.06
N CYS A 60 -5.64 18.61 -12.98
CA CYS A 60 -5.15 17.95 -14.18
C CYS A 60 -6.35 17.63 -15.07
N VAL A 61 -6.39 18.24 -16.27
CA VAL A 61 -7.49 18.09 -17.20
C VAL A 61 -7.52 16.64 -17.68
N PRO A 62 -8.65 15.91 -17.56
CA PRO A 62 -8.77 14.59 -18.15
C PRO A 62 -8.53 14.67 -19.67
N ASP A 63 -7.76 13.73 -20.23
CA ASP A 63 -7.56 13.63 -21.68
C ASP A 63 -8.93 13.50 -22.36
N GLN A 64 -9.37 14.54 -23.08
CA GLN A 64 -10.67 14.57 -23.78
C GLN A 64 -10.63 13.84 -25.12
N ARG A 65 -9.66 12.94 -25.33
CA ARG A 65 -9.50 12.23 -26.60
C ARG A 65 -10.80 11.48 -26.90
N PRO A 66 -11.54 11.86 -27.96
CA PRO A 66 -12.72 11.11 -28.34
C PRO A 66 -12.28 9.70 -28.69
N LEU A 67 -12.97 8.70 -28.13
CA LEU A 67 -12.82 7.32 -28.57
C LEU A 67 -13.16 7.30 -30.06
N SER A 68 -12.14 7.15 -30.90
CA SER A 68 -12.32 7.08 -32.35
C SER A 68 -13.29 5.92 -32.64
N PRO A 69 -14.42 6.14 -33.33
CA PRO A 69 -15.31 5.07 -33.72
C PRO A 69 -14.69 4.39 -34.93
N HIS A 70 -13.67 3.55 -34.70
CA HIS A 70 -13.23 2.65 -35.74
C HIS A 70 -14.24 1.52 -35.87
N GLY A 71 -15.25 1.78 -36.71
CA GLY A 71 -15.89 0.73 -37.48
C GLY A 71 -14.85 0.07 -38.38
N ARG A 72 -14.63 -1.22 -38.15
CA ARG A 72 -14.52 -2.25 -39.18
C ARG A 72 -15.01 -3.56 -38.60
#